data_AF-A0A7S0L9G2-F1
#
_entry.id   AF-A0A7S0L9G2-F1
#
_cell.length_a   1.000
_cell.length_b   1.000
_cell.length_c   1.000
_cell.angle_alpha   90.00
_cell.angle_beta   90.00
_cell.angle_gamma   90.00
#
_symmetry.space_group_name_H-M   'P 1'
#
loop_
_entity.id
_entity.type
_entity.pdbx_description
1 polymer ?
#
loop_
_entity_poly.entity_id
_entity_poly.type
_entity_poly.pdbx_seq_one_letter_code
_entity_poly.pdbx_strand_id
1 'polypeptide(L)'
;FGDQLATAMQFADFVFANESEAATYGEVKGLGSDLPTIALKIAALPKASGCRPRVVVFTQGADSTIVACCGKVTTFAVDALPKHQLVDTNGAGDAFVGGFLSQLIQDKEISECVRAGHFASREIIQRSGCTFPKECNFV
;
A
#
# COMPACT_ATOMS: atom_id res chain seq x y z
N PHE A 1 9.75 18.76 -6.48
CA PHE A 1 9.28 17.40 -6.10
C PHE A 1 8.64 16.64 -7.26
N GLY A 2 7.78 17.27 -8.08
CA GLY A 2 7.09 16.59 -9.18
C GLY A 2 8.00 15.90 -10.21
N ASP A 3 9.07 16.56 -10.65
CA ASP A 3 9.97 16.02 -11.68
C ASP A 3 10.86 14.88 -11.15
N GLN A 4 11.32 15.00 -9.90
CA GLN A 4 12.07 13.93 -9.23
C GLN A 4 11.22 12.67 -9.07
N LEU A 5 9.95 12.82 -8.63
CA LEU A 5 9.01 11.71 -8.50
C LEU A 5 8.71 11.07 -9.86
N ALA A 6 8.47 11.88 -10.89
CA ALA A 6 8.21 11.37 -12.24
C ALA A 6 9.38 10.54 -12.78
N THR A 7 10.61 10.96 -12.50
CA THR A 7 11.83 10.21 -12.87
C THR A 7 11.90 8.88 -12.13
N ALA A 8 11.69 8.89 -10.80
CA ALA A 8 11.70 7.66 -9.99
C ALA A 8 10.60 6.68 -10.41
N MET A 9 9.41 7.20 -10.76
CA MET A 9 8.28 6.36 -11.19
C MET A 9 8.60 5.50 -12.39
N GLN A 10 9.42 5.97 -13.33
CA GLN A 10 9.81 5.16 -14.51
C GLN A 10 10.51 3.85 -14.12
N PHE A 11 11.12 3.77 -12.94
CA PHE A 11 11.86 2.60 -12.48
C PHE A 11 11.16 1.84 -11.34
N ALA A 12 10.04 2.34 -10.82
CA ALA A 12 9.35 1.70 -9.71
C ALA A 12 8.49 0.51 -10.15
N ASP A 13 8.81 -0.66 -9.63
CA ASP A 13 8.00 -1.88 -9.73
C ASP A 13 6.79 -1.83 -8.79
N PHE A 14 6.98 -1.33 -7.57
CA PHE A 14 5.95 -1.19 -6.55
C PHE A 14 5.80 0.27 -6.15
N VAL A 15 4.56 0.75 -6.05
CA VAL A 15 4.23 2.10 -5.61
C VAL A 15 3.20 2.00 -4.48
N PHE A 16 3.59 2.50 -3.31
CA PHE A 16 2.73 2.57 -2.13
C PHE A 16 2.31 4.02 -1.89
N ALA A 17 1.06 4.22 -1.50
CA ALA A 17 0.56 5.51 -1.03
C ALA A 17 -0.66 5.30 -0.12
N ASN A 18 -0.99 6.28 0.72
CA ASN A 18 -2.31 6.35 1.33
C ASN A 18 -3.33 7.07 0.43
N GLU A 19 -4.59 7.08 0.85
CA GLU A 19 -5.71 7.70 0.12
C GLU A 19 -5.49 9.19 -0.17
N SER A 20 -4.88 9.92 0.77
CA SER A 20 -4.66 11.38 0.64
C SER A 20 -3.55 11.71 -0.34
N GLU A 21 -2.46 10.94 -0.29
CA GLU A 21 -1.34 11.02 -1.23
C GLU A 21 -1.78 10.63 -2.64
N ALA A 22 -2.54 9.55 -2.78
CA ALA A 22 -3.08 9.09 -4.04
C ALA A 22 -4.06 10.09 -4.66
N ALA A 23 -4.98 10.66 -3.85
CA ALA A 23 -5.91 11.69 -4.30
C ALA A 23 -5.18 12.96 -4.76
N THR A 24 -4.19 13.41 -3.99
CA THR A 24 -3.36 14.59 -4.33
C THR A 24 -2.58 14.35 -5.63
N TYR A 25 -2.00 13.16 -5.80
CA TYR A 25 -1.33 12.81 -7.05
C TYR A 25 -2.31 12.79 -8.24
N GLY A 26 -3.51 12.23 -8.02
CA GLY A 26 -4.59 12.20 -9.01
C GLY A 26 -5.00 13.60 -9.48
N GLU A 27 -5.18 14.53 -8.54
CA GLU A 27 -5.50 15.94 -8.83
C GLU A 27 -4.38 16.63 -9.62
N VAL A 28 -3.15 16.58 -9.10
CA VAL A 28 -1.98 17.25 -9.71
C VAL A 28 -1.69 16.73 -11.12
N LYS A 29 -1.99 15.46 -11.40
CA LYS A 29 -1.77 14.83 -12.71
C LYS A 29 -3.02 14.78 -13.59
N GLY A 30 -4.15 15.33 -13.14
CA GLY A 30 -5.41 15.32 -13.90
C GLY A 30 -5.95 13.92 -14.18
N LEU A 31 -5.74 12.97 -13.24
CA LEU A 31 -6.16 11.57 -13.38
C LEU A 31 -7.58 11.31 -12.89
N GLY A 32 -8.24 12.32 -12.29
CA GLY A 32 -9.56 12.23 -11.69
C GLY A 32 -9.49 12.11 -10.17
N SER A 33 -10.63 11.79 -9.54
CA SER A 33 -10.79 11.67 -8.08
C SER A 33 -11.07 10.25 -7.59
N ASP A 34 -11.35 9.31 -8.48
CA ASP A 34 -11.62 7.91 -8.14
C ASP A 34 -10.32 7.14 -7.91
N LEU A 35 -10.08 6.68 -6.68
CA LEU A 35 -8.84 6.03 -6.27
C LEU A 35 -8.51 4.74 -7.05
N PRO A 36 -9.46 3.82 -7.30
CA PRO A 36 -9.24 2.68 -8.21
C PRO A 36 -8.78 3.10 -9.61
N THR A 37 -9.41 4.12 -10.19
CA THR A 37 -9.02 4.67 -11.50
C THR A 37 -7.64 5.31 -11.47
N ILE A 38 -7.30 6.06 -10.41
CA ILE A 38 -5.98 6.65 -10.22
C ILE A 38 -4.92 5.53 -10.13
N ALA A 39 -5.19 4.48 -9.36
CA ALA A 39 -4.28 3.34 -9.21
C ALA A 39 -4.02 2.64 -10.57
N LEU A 40 -5.07 2.41 -11.37
CA LEU A 40 -4.93 1.85 -12.73
C LEU A 40 -4.08 2.74 -13.63
N LYS A 41 -4.33 4.05 -13.62
CA LYS A 41 -3.59 5.00 -14.44
C LYS A 41 -2.11 5.06 -14.04
N ILE A 42 -1.80 4.99 -12.75
CA ILE A 42 -0.41 4.93 -12.27
C ILE A 42 0.26 3.60 -12.64
N ALA A 43 -0.45 2.47 -12.51
CA ALA A 43 0.05 1.17 -12.92
C ALA A 43 0.38 1.13 -14.42
N ALA A 44 -0.34 1.90 -15.24
CA ALA A 44 -0.14 2.04 -16.68
C ALA A 44 0.90 3.10 -17.09
N LEU A 45 1.46 3.90 -16.16
CA LEU A 45 2.49 4.88 -16.52
C LEU A 45 3.72 4.19 -17.14
N PRO A 46 4.45 4.85 -18.06
CA PRO A 46 5.64 4.29 -18.67
C PRO A 46 6.63 3.73 -17.64
N LYS A 47 7.23 2.59 -17.96
CA LYS A 47 8.20 1.90 -17.12
C LYS A 47 9.41 1.50 -17.94
N ALA A 48 10.58 1.97 -17.53
CA ALA A 48 11.82 1.82 -18.29
C ALA A 48 12.29 0.38 -18.39
N SER A 49 12.07 -0.44 -17.35
CA SER A 49 12.55 -1.83 -17.33
C SER A 49 11.82 -2.71 -18.35
N GLY A 50 10.53 -2.49 -18.60
CA GLY A 50 9.71 -3.32 -19.49
C GLY A 50 9.54 -4.80 -19.08
N CYS A 51 10.29 -5.29 -18.09
CA CYS A 51 10.35 -6.71 -17.73
C CYS A 51 9.23 -7.17 -16.80
N ARG A 52 8.62 -6.26 -16.03
CA ARG A 52 7.59 -6.58 -15.02
C ARG A 52 6.51 -5.50 -15.04
N PRO A 53 5.24 -5.84 -14.80
CA PRO A 53 4.19 -4.82 -14.61
C PRO A 53 4.47 -3.98 -13.35
N ARG A 54 3.93 -2.76 -13.29
CA ARG A 54 3.90 -1.99 -12.03
C ARG A 54 2.74 -2.48 -11.16
N VAL A 55 2.99 -2.64 -9.88
CA VAL A 55 1.98 -2.90 -8.84
C VAL A 55 1.80 -1.61 -8.05
N VAL A 56 0.58 -1.11 -7.99
CA VAL A 56 0.21 0.06 -7.19
C VAL A 56 -0.64 -0.42 -6.02
N VAL A 57 -0.31 0.00 -4.80
CA VAL A 57 -0.99 -0.40 -3.57
C VAL A 57 -1.38 0.85 -2.79
N PHE A 58 -2.68 1.10 -2.64
CA PHE A 58 -3.21 2.20 -1.86
C PHE A 58 -3.89 1.72 -0.58
N THR A 59 -3.37 2.14 0.57
CA THR A 59 -4.04 1.95 1.86
C THR A 59 -5.11 3.02 2.05
N GLN A 60 -6.16 2.71 2.81
CA GLN A 60 -7.30 3.62 3.05
C GLN A 60 -7.72 3.61 4.53
N GLY A 61 -6.76 3.59 5.46
CA GLY A 61 -7.03 3.43 6.89
C GLY A 61 -7.82 2.15 7.20
N ALA A 62 -9.08 2.30 7.61
CA ALA A 62 -9.97 1.18 7.91
C ALA A 62 -10.73 0.64 6.68
N ASP A 63 -10.70 1.37 5.57
CA ASP A 63 -11.31 0.93 4.31
C ASP A 63 -10.40 -0.05 3.57
N SER A 64 -10.96 -0.74 2.57
CA SER A 64 -10.24 -1.78 1.83
C SER A 64 -8.97 -1.23 1.15
N THR A 65 -7.87 -1.96 1.22
CA THR A 65 -6.67 -1.65 0.43
C THR A 65 -6.93 -1.90 -1.04
N ILE A 66 -6.57 -0.94 -1.90
CA ILE A 66 -6.71 -1.03 -3.35
C ILE A 66 -5.37 -1.49 -3.94
N VAL A 67 -5.40 -2.52 -4.78
CA VAL A 67 -4.24 -2.96 -5.55
C VAL A 67 -4.57 -2.87 -7.04
N ALA A 68 -3.71 -2.21 -7.81
CA ALA A 68 -3.80 -2.19 -9.27
C ALA A 68 -2.55 -2.81 -9.91
N CYS A 69 -2.76 -3.79 -10.77
CA CYS A 69 -1.70 -4.43 -11.55
C CYS A 69 -2.29 -5.03 -12.83
N CYS A 70 -1.52 -5.01 -13.93
CA CYS A 70 -1.93 -5.62 -15.21
C CYS A 70 -3.33 -5.19 -15.70
N GLY A 71 -3.68 -3.90 -15.52
CA GLY A 71 -4.97 -3.36 -15.93
C GLY A 71 -6.18 -3.81 -15.10
N LYS A 72 -5.95 -4.48 -13.96
CA LYS A 72 -6.99 -4.93 -13.03
C LYS A 72 -6.85 -4.25 -11.69
N VAL A 73 -7.98 -3.95 -11.06
CA VAL A 73 -8.06 -3.55 -9.66
C VAL A 73 -8.55 -4.73 -8.83
N THR A 74 -7.96 -4.92 -7.67
CA THR A 74 -8.43 -5.85 -6.64
C THR A 74 -8.43 -5.10 -5.32
N THR A 75 -9.45 -5.36 -4.49
CA THR A 75 -9.56 -4.75 -3.16
C THR A 75 -9.43 -5.82 -2.09
N PHE A 76 -8.81 -5.45 -0.97
CA PHE A 76 -8.60 -6.32 0.17
C PHE A 76 -9.18 -5.65 1.41
N ALA A 77 -10.21 -6.25 1.99
CA ALA A 77 -10.84 -5.73 3.20
C ALA A 77 -9.86 -5.74 4.37
N VAL A 78 -9.88 -4.67 5.17
CA VAL A 78 -9.15 -4.60 6.43
C VAL A 78 -10.06 -5.11 7.53
N ASP A 79 -9.56 -6.02 8.36
CA ASP A 79 -10.32 -6.48 9.53
C ASP A 79 -10.49 -5.34 10.53
N ALA A 80 -11.73 -4.95 10.78
CA ALA A 80 -12.05 -3.87 11.69
C ALA A 80 -11.48 -4.14 13.09
N LEU A 81 -10.86 -3.11 13.66
CA LEU A 81 -10.39 -3.11 15.04
C LEU A 81 -11.31 -2.22 15.90
N PRO A 82 -11.79 -2.69 17.06
CA PRO A 82 -12.54 -1.86 17.98
C PRO A 82 -11.78 -0.57 18.36
N LYS A 83 -12.46 0.57 18.38
CA LYS A 83 -11.83 1.88 18.65
C LYS A 83 -11.03 1.94 19.97
N HIS A 84 -11.45 1.18 20.99
CA HIS A 84 -10.76 1.15 22.28
C HIS A 84 -9.40 0.42 22.25
N GLN A 85 -9.12 -0.34 21.18
CA GLN A 85 -7.82 -0.98 20.96
C GLN A 85 -6.88 -0.12 20.11
N LEU A 86 -7.37 0.97 19.51
CA LEU A 86 -6.55 1.92 18.79
C LEU A 86 -5.83 2.82 19.80
N VAL A 87 -4.52 2.66 19.91
CA VAL A 87 -3.66 3.43 20.82
C VAL A 87 -2.95 4.56 20.09
N ASP A 88 -2.30 4.24 18.97
CA ASP A 88 -1.51 5.19 18.17
C ASP A 88 -1.55 4.76 16.70
N THR A 89 -1.96 5.64 15.78
CA THR A 89 -2.00 5.31 14.34
C THR A 89 -0.67 5.60 13.64
N ASN A 90 0.31 6.16 14.36
CA ASN A 90 1.61 6.47 13.80
C ASN A 90 2.36 5.20 13.36
N GLY A 91 3.00 5.24 12.20
CA GLY A 91 3.73 4.10 11.64
C GLY A 91 2.86 2.98 11.07
N ALA A 92 1.53 3.12 11.00
CA ALA A 92 0.65 2.11 10.41
C ALA A 92 1.00 1.81 8.94
N GLY A 93 1.35 2.85 8.16
CA GLY A 93 1.79 2.71 6.76
C GLY A 93 3.15 2.02 6.65
N ASP A 94 4.11 2.38 7.51
CA ASP A 94 5.44 1.74 7.52
C ASP A 94 5.33 0.25 7.89
N ALA A 95 4.50 -0.07 8.90
CA ALA A 95 4.20 -1.43 9.29
C ALA A 95 3.51 -2.21 8.14
N PHE A 96 2.58 -1.58 7.42
CA PHE A 96 1.94 -2.18 6.26
C PHE A 96 2.97 -2.58 5.21
N VAL A 97 3.83 -1.63 4.82
CA VAL A 97 4.87 -1.86 3.81
C VAL A 97 5.86 -2.92 4.30
N GLY A 98 6.26 -2.89 5.57
CA GLY A 98 7.13 -3.91 6.17
C GLY A 98 6.52 -5.32 6.11
N GLY A 99 5.25 -5.46 6.49
CA GLY A 99 4.51 -6.72 6.38
C GLY A 99 4.39 -7.20 4.94
N PHE A 100 4.06 -6.29 4.01
CA PHE A 100 3.99 -6.60 2.58
C PHE A 100 5.33 -7.12 2.03
N LEU A 101 6.43 -6.41 2.30
CA LEU A 101 7.76 -6.79 1.84
C LEU A 101 8.24 -8.11 2.45
N SER A 102 7.82 -8.43 3.68
CA SER A 102 8.17 -9.70 4.35
C SER A 102 7.70 -10.94 3.58
N GLN A 103 6.57 -10.85 2.88
CA GLN A 103 6.04 -11.93 2.05
C GLN A 103 6.52 -11.82 0.62
N LEU A 104 6.71 -10.60 0.11
CA LEU A 104 7.21 -10.37 -1.24
C LEU A 104 8.58 -11.00 -1.46
N ILE A 105 9.51 -10.88 -0.49
CA ILE A 105 10.84 -11.50 -0.58
C ILE A 105 10.81 -13.03 -0.58
N GLN A 106 9.68 -13.62 -0.19
CA GLN A 106 9.44 -15.07 -0.20
C GLN A 106 8.65 -15.51 -1.45
N ASP A 107 8.55 -14.66 -2.46
CA ASP A 107 7.80 -14.89 -3.71
C ASP A 107 6.33 -15.28 -3.48
N LYS A 108 5.72 -14.76 -2.40
CA LYS A 108 4.30 -14.97 -2.12
C LYS A 108 3.43 -14.12 -3.05
N GLU A 109 2.20 -14.58 -3.25
CA GLU A 109 1.18 -13.85 -3.99
C GLU A 109 0.87 -12.48 -3.36
N ILE A 110 0.43 -11.53 -4.18
CA ILE A 110 0.12 -10.16 -3.72
C ILE A 110 -0.95 -10.15 -2.62
N SER A 111 -1.91 -11.07 -2.67
CA SER A 111 -2.92 -11.22 -1.62
C SER A 111 -2.31 -11.55 -0.25
N GLU A 112 -1.31 -12.43 -0.21
CA GLU A 112 -0.60 -12.77 1.03
C GLU A 112 0.28 -11.61 1.51
N CYS A 113 0.89 -10.87 0.58
CA CYS A 113 1.63 -9.66 0.91
C CYS A 113 0.72 -8.60 1.56
N VAL A 114 -0.47 -8.36 0.99
CA VAL A 114 -1.44 -7.44 1.59
C VAL A 114 -1.92 -7.93 2.95
N ARG A 115 -2.19 -9.24 3.10
CA ARG A 115 -2.60 -9.84 4.38
C ARG A 115 -1.56 -9.64 5.48
N ALA A 116 -0.28 -9.83 5.15
CA ALA A 116 0.82 -9.56 6.08
C ALA A 116 0.96 -8.07 6.42
N GLY A 117 0.75 -7.19 5.44
CA GLY A 117 0.71 -5.75 5.67
C GLY A 117 -0.40 -5.36 6.65
N HIS A 118 -1.63 -5.85 6.44
CA HIS A 118 -2.75 -5.61 7.35
C HIS A 118 -2.47 -6.14 8.76
N PHE A 119 -1.90 -7.34 8.88
CA PHE A 119 -1.51 -7.90 10.16
C PHE A 119 -0.51 -7.00 10.89
N ALA A 120 0.57 -6.60 10.21
CA ALA A 120 1.60 -5.76 10.81
C ALA A 120 1.06 -4.38 11.22
N SER A 121 0.25 -3.72 10.39
CA SER A 121 -0.42 -2.46 10.75
C SER A 121 -1.35 -2.64 11.93
N ARG A 122 -2.12 -3.73 11.98
CA ARG A 122 -3.00 -4.02 13.12
C ARG A 122 -2.22 -4.19 14.41
N GLU A 123 -1.06 -4.83 14.38
CA GLU A 123 -0.21 -5.01 15.56
C GLU A 123 0.41 -3.70 16.04
N ILE A 124 0.82 -2.81 15.13
CA ILE A 124 1.45 -1.54 15.49
C ILE A 124 0.45 -0.58 16.12
N ILE A 125 -0.76 -0.47 15.57
CA ILE A 125 -1.72 0.56 16.01
C ILE A 125 -2.32 0.32 17.40
N GLN A 126 -2.09 -0.87 17.95
CA GLN A 126 -2.51 -1.27 19.30
C GLN A 126 -1.47 -0.91 20.37
N ARG A 127 -0.36 -0.27 19.99
CA ARG A 127 0.75 0.07 20.87
C ARG A 127 1.15 1.53 20.66
N SER A 128 1.83 2.12 21.63
CA SER A 128 2.36 3.47 21.47
C SER A 128 3.65 3.44 20.66
N GLY A 129 3.73 4.26 19.61
CA GLY A 129 4.86 4.29 18.69
C GLY A 129 5.01 3.02 17.84
N CYS A 130 6.13 2.94 17.11
CA CYS A 130 6.42 1.82 16.21
C CYS A 130 7.04 0.63 16.95
N THR A 131 6.24 -0.08 17.74
CA THR A 131 6.69 -1.24 18.55
C THR A 131 5.94 -2.53 18.23
N PHE A 132 6.65 -3.65 18.28
CA PHE A 132 6.12 -4.99 18.00
C PHE A 132 6.33 -5.94 19.19
N PRO A 133 5.48 -6.98 19.34
CA PRO A 133 5.75 -8.08 20.26
C PRO A 133 7.03 -8.82 19.87
N LYS A 134 7.63 -9.53 20.83
CA LYS A 134 8.88 -10.29 20.62
C LYS A 134 8.74 -11.39 19.56
N GLU A 135 7.56 -11.97 19.44
CA GLU A 135 7.26 -13.06 18.52
C GLU A 135 6.19 -12.62 17.52
N CYS A 136 6.40 -12.96 16.24
CA CYS A 136 5.45 -12.71 15.18
C CYS A 136 4.51 -13.91 15.04
N ASN A 137 3.21 -13.69 15.26
CA ASN A 137 2.18 -14.73 15.15
C ASN A 137 1.47 -14.73 13.79
N PHE A 138 2.10 -14.14 12.76
CA PHE A 138 1.59 -14.20 11.40
C PHE A 138 1.77 -15.62 10.86
N VAL A 139 0.65 -16.30 10.62
CA VAL A 139 0.54 -17.63 9.99
C VAL A 139 -0.05 -17.53 8.61
#